data_AF-A0A845CBX6-F1
#
_entry.id   AF-A0A845CBX6-F1
#
_cell.length_a   1.000
_cell.length_b   1.000
_cell.length_c   1.000
_cell.angle_alpha   90.00
_cell.angle_beta   90.00
_cell.angle_gamma   90.00
#
_symmetry.space_group_name_H-M   'P 1'
#
loop_
_entity.id
_entity.type
_entity.pdbx_description
1 polymer ?
#
loop_
_entity_poly.entity_id
_entity_poly.type
_entity_poly.pdbx_seq_one_letter_code
_entity_poly.pdbx_strand_id
1 'polypeptide(L)'
;MIKMKVPVPQAEAILSNIQGRRFEKGMENYWEPCPGNAQSICWLFCWCKAEESDNPYWHRLGIQSQQAFDAIFDKSFHWLDKRLSHEKAKEWRYEQSDIEQEFFSHIK
;
A
#
# COMPACT_ATOMS: atom_id res chain seq x y z
N MET A 1 3.83 -11.62 9.03
CA MET A 1 4.00 -11.55 7.57
C MET A 1 2.63 -11.29 6.97
N ILE A 2 2.50 -10.18 6.23
CA ILE A 2 1.34 -9.88 5.41
C ILE A 2 1.51 -10.66 4.10
N LYS A 3 0.44 -11.26 3.60
CA LYS A 3 0.45 -12.08 2.40
C LYS A 3 -0.60 -11.60 1.42
N MET A 4 -0.32 -11.72 0.13
CA MET A 4 -1.34 -11.51 -0.90
C MET A 4 -2.34 -12.68 -0.85
N LYS A 5 -3.64 -12.38 -0.87
CA LYS A 5 -4.72 -13.37 -0.97
C LYS A 5 -5.19 -13.61 -2.41
N VAL A 6 -4.69 -12.81 -3.35
CA VAL A 6 -4.95 -12.89 -4.78
C VAL A 6 -3.63 -13.04 -5.56
N PRO A 7 -3.64 -13.66 -6.75
CA PRO A 7 -2.48 -13.67 -7.65
C PRO A 7 -2.07 -12.26 -8.10
N VAL A 8 -0.80 -12.11 -8.48
CA VAL A 8 -0.23 -10.83 -8.94
C VAL A 8 -1.07 -10.15 -10.04
N PRO A 9 -1.49 -10.83 -11.13
CA PRO A 9 -2.29 -10.16 -12.18
C PRO A 9 -3.64 -9.65 -11.68
N GLN A 10 -4.23 -10.32 -10.68
CA GLN A 10 -5.49 -9.87 -10.07
C GLN A 10 -5.27 -8.66 -9.15
N ALA A 11 -4.16 -8.61 -8.42
CA ALA A 11 -3.80 -7.43 -7.63
C ALA A 11 -3.57 -6.21 -8.52
N GLU A 12 -2.86 -6.37 -9.63
CA GLU A 12 -2.66 -5.31 -10.63
C GLU A 12 -3.99 -4.83 -11.19
N ALA A 13 -4.89 -5.74 -11.59
CA ALA A 13 -6.23 -5.37 -12.06
C ALA A 13 -7.06 -4.61 -11.01
N ILE A 14 -6.95 -4.98 -9.72
CA ILE A 14 -7.60 -4.25 -8.62
C ILE A 14 -7.04 -2.83 -8.54
N LEU A 15 -5.72 -2.66 -8.56
CA LEU A 15 -5.06 -1.35 -8.45
C LEU A 15 -5.34 -0.46 -9.67
N SER A 16 -5.39 -1.03 -10.88
CA SER A 16 -5.73 -0.29 -12.11
C SER A 16 -7.14 0.29 -12.12
N ASN A 17 -8.05 -0.17 -11.25
CA ASN A 17 -9.38 0.43 -11.11
C ASN A 17 -9.39 1.73 -10.30
N ILE A 18 -8.28 2.09 -9.65
CA ILE A 18 -8.16 3.34 -8.90
C ILE A 18 -7.91 4.49 -9.88
N GLN A 19 -8.94 5.28 -10.15
CA GLN A 19 -8.88 6.36 -11.14
C GLN A 19 -8.18 7.60 -10.59
N GLY A 20 -6.90 7.75 -10.89
CA GLY A 20 -6.10 8.90 -10.47
C GLY A 20 -4.74 8.94 -11.13
N ARG A 21 -4.50 9.94 -11.98
CA ARG A 21 -3.24 10.08 -12.74
C ARG A 21 -1.97 10.03 -11.89
N ARG A 22 -1.99 10.52 -10.64
CA ARG A 22 -0.83 10.41 -9.73
C ARG A 22 -0.68 8.99 -9.16
N PHE A 23 -1.79 8.31 -8.90
CA PHE A 23 -1.80 6.93 -8.45
C PHE A 23 -1.29 6.00 -9.54
N GLU A 24 -1.83 6.12 -10.75
CA GLU A 24 -1.42 5.36 -11.95
C GLU A 24 0.08 5.46 -12.19
N LYS A 25 0.62 6.68 -12.24
CA LYS A 25 2.07 6.90 -12.34
C LYS A 25 2.84 6.30 -11.16
N GLY A 26 2.29 6.38 -9.94
CA GLY A 26 2.92 5.77 -8.78
C GLY A 26 2.99 4.26 -8.90
N MET A 27 1.94 3.63 -9.40
CA MET A 27 1.87 2.19 -9.61
C MET A 27 2.93 1.74 -10.62
N GLU A 28 3.05 2.42 -11.76
CA GLU A 28 4.06 2.12 -12.79
C GLU A 28 5.51 2.16 -12.27
N ASN A 29 5.80 2.99 -11.25
CA ASN A 29 7.16 3.25 -10.78
C ASN A 29 7.53 2.55 -9.46
N TYR A 30 6.56 2.17 -8.64
CA TYR A 30 6.80 1.76 -7.25
C TYR A 30 6.03 0.51 -6.80
N TRP A 31 5.11 0.00 -7.63
CA TRP A 31 4.42 -1.24 -7.33
C TRP A 31 5.23 -2.42 -7.88
N GLU A 32 5.82 -3.20 -6.98
CA GLU A 32 6.55 -4.43 -7.30
C GLU A 32 5.90 -5.62 -6.61
N PRO A 33 4.97 -6.32 -7.29
CA PRO A 33 4.24 -7.42 -6.70
C PRO A 33 5.11 -8.69 -6.61
N CYS A 34 5.91 -8.78 -5.56
CA CYS A 34 6.43 -10.05 -5.01
C CYS A 34 5.57 -10.44 -3.80
N PRO A 35 5.36 -11.72 -3.45
CA PRO A 35 4.43 -12.12 -2.38
C PRO A 35 4.76 -11.45 -1.04
N GLY A 36 4.11 -10.32 -0.76
CA GLY A 36 4.33 -9.54 0.46
C GLY A 36 5.51 -8.56 0.42
N ASN A 37 5.91 -8.05 -0.75
CA ASN A 37 6.95 -7.02 -0.84
C ASN A 37 6.65 -5.82 0.10
N ALA A 38 7.53 -5.61 1.08
CA ALA A 38 7.37 -4.62 2.14
C ALA A 38 7.36 -3.18 1.61
N GLN A 39 8.16 -2.84 0.59
CA GLN A 39 8.10 -1.50 -0.02
C GLN A 39 6.75 -1.25 -0.70
N SER A 40 6.21 -2.23 -1.42
CA SER A 40 4.90 -2.16 -2.09
C SER A 40 3.75 -2.05 -1.10
N ILE A 41 3.84 -2.79 0.02
CA ILE A 41 2.91 -2.64 1.14
C ILE A 41 2.99 -1.21 1.71
N CYS A 42 4.18 -0.69 1.97
CA CYS A 42 4.38 0.68 2.46
C CYS A 42 3.89 1.74 1.47
N TRP A 43 4.11 1.52 0.17
CA TRP A 43 3.66 2.40 -0.90
C TRP A 43 2.12 2.47 -0.94
N LEU A 44 1.43 1.33 -0.98
CA LEU A 44 -0.04 1.32 -1.00
C LEU A 44 -0.62 1.83 0.32
N PHE A 45 0.02 1.53 1.46
CA PHE A 45 -0.36 2.06 2.77
C PHE A 45 -0.33 3.59 2.79
N CYS A 46 0.71 4.22 2.24
CA CYS A 46 0.77 5.68 2.15
C CYS A 46 -0.38 6.27 1.31
N TRP A 47 -0.82 5.57 0.27
CA TRP A 47 -1.99 5.97 -0.49
C TRP A 47 -3.28 5.85 0.32
N CYS A 48 -3.44 4.80 1.12
CA CYS A 48 -4.58 4.63 2.03
C CYS A 48 -4.72 5.81 3.01
N LYS A 49 -3.60 6.36 3.50
CA LYS A 49 -3.56 7.53 4.39
C LYS A 49 -3.97 8.84 3.72
N ALA A 50 -4.10 8.89 2.39
CA ALA A 50 -4.62 10.06 1.70
C ALA A 50 -6.10 10.35 2.01
N GLU A 51 -6.82 9.37 2.59
CA GLU A 51 -8.21 9.51 3.03
C GLU A 51 -8.38 10.62 4.08
N GLU A 52 -7.36 10.87 4.90
CA GLU A 52 -7.37 11.91 5.95
C GLU A 52 -7.26 13.34 5.38
N SER A 53 -7.16 13.50 4.06
CA SER A 53 -7.06 14.82 3.42
C SER A 53 -8.41 15.51 3.29
N ASP A 54 -8.49 16.80 3.63
CA ASP A 54 -9.66 17.63 3.34
C ASP A 54 -9.93 17.85 1.83
N ASN A 55 -8.97 17.51 0.98
CA ASN A 55 -9.14 17.62 -0.47
C ASN A 55 -9.96 16.41 -0.98
N PRO A 56 -11.13 16.62 -1.61
CA PRO A 56 -11.98 15.52 -2.06
C PRO A 56 -11.31 14.55 -3.04
N TYR A 57 -10.35 15.02 -3.83
CA TYR A 57 -9.59 14.17 -4.75
C TYR A 57 -8.72 13.17 -3.99
N TRP A 58 -7.96 13.64 -2.99
CA TRP A 58 -7.07 12.80 -2.18
C TRP A 58 -7.87 11.89 -1.26
N HIS A 59 -8.94 12.43 -0.66
CA HIS A 59 -9.86 11.66 0.18
C HIS A 59 -10.41 10.43 -0.55
N ARG A 60 -10.97 10.65 -1.76
CA ARG A 60 -11.51 9.57 -2.60
C ARG A 60 -10.44 8.54 -2.97
N LEU A 61 -9.24 8.97 -3.34
CA LEU A 61 -8.15 8.04 -3.66
C LEU A 61 -7.75 7.20 -2.45
N GLY A 62 -7.69 7.81 -1.26
CA GLY A 62 -7.42 7.09 -0.03
C GLY A 62 -8.43 5.99 0.26
N ILE A 63 -9.73 6.28 0.14
CA ILE A 63 -10.79 5.27 0.29
C ILE A 63 -10.62 4.12 -0.71
N GLN A 64 -10.39 4.45 -1.99
CA GLN A 64 -10.19 3.43 -3.03
C GLN A 64 -8.94 2.58 -2.77
N SER A 65 -7.85 3.19 -2.30
CA SER A 65 -6.63 2.48 -1.92
C SER A 65 -6.83 1.59 -0.71
N GLN A 66 -7.61 2.00 0.30
CA GLN A 66 -7.97 1.14 1.44
C GLN A 66 -8.75 -0.09 0.99
N GLN A 67 -9.73 0.10 0.10
CA GLN A 67 -10.51 -0.99 -0.48
C GLN A 67 -9.61 -1.95 -1.28
N ALA A 68 -8.69 -1.43 -2.08
CA ALA A 68 -7.73 -2.25 -2.82
C ALA A 68 -6.76 -3.00 -1.89
N PHE A 69 -6.25 -2.34 -0.86
CA PHE A 69 -5.39 -2.97 0.15
C PHE A 69 -6.08 -4.18 0.79
N ASP A 70 -7.31 -3.96 1.27
CA ASP A 70 -8.13 -5.01 1.88
C ASP A 70 -8.54 -6.11 0.90
N ALA A 71 -8.59 -5.83 -0.40
CA ALA A 71 -8.86 -6.81 -1.45
C ALA A 71 -7.61 -7.62 -1.85
N ILE A 72 -6.40 -7.08 -1.65
CA ILE A 72 -5.14 -7.71 -2.08
C ILE A 72 -4.50 -8.52 -0.96
N PHE A 73 -4.56 -8.05 0.29
CA PHE A 73 -3.82 -8.63 1.40
C PHE A 73 -4.71 -9.42 2.39
N ASP A 74 -4.07 -10.31 3.15
CA ASP A 74 -4.71 -11.13 4.21
C ASP A 74 -4.96 -10.35 5.51
N LYS A 75 -4.23 -9.26 5.73
CA LYS A 75 -4.45 -8.29 6.81
C LYS A 75 -5.09 -7.04 6.24
N SER A 76 -6.03 -6.46 6.97
CA SER A 76 -6.66 -5.21 6.56
C SER A 76 -5.73 -4.01 6.76
N PHE A 77 -6.02 -2.93 6.04
CA PHE A 77 -5.38 -1.62 6.23
C PHE A 77 -5.44 -1.19 7.70
N HIS A 78 -6.62 -1.32 8.34
CA HIS A 78 -6.79 -0.99 9.77
C HIS A 78 -5.90 -1.82 10.71
N TRP A 79 -5.60 -3.07 10.35
CA TRP A 79 -4.68 -3.89 11.13
C TRP A 79 -3.25 -3.34 11.06
N LEU A 80 -2.84 -2.88 9.86
CA LEU A 80 -1.51 -2.31 9.63
C LEU A 80 -1.38 -0.88 10.19
N ASP A 81 -2.40 -0.05 10.06
CA ASP A 81 -2.41 1.36 10.53
C ASP A 81 -2.18 1.47 12.05
N LYS A 82 -2.63 0.46 12.81
CA LYS A 82 -2.34 0.36 14.25
C LYS A 82 -0.90 0.02 14.61
N ARG A 83 -0.08 -0.37 13.62
CA ARG A 83 1.26 -0.96 13.80
C ARG A 83 2.35 -0.22 13.05
N LEU A 84 1.99 0.51 12.00
CA LEU A 84 2.91 1.23 11.14
C LEU A 84 2.47 2.69 11.06
N SER A 85 3.33 3.62 11.47
CA SER A 85 3.05 5.04 11.30
C SER A 85 3.19 5.45 9.82
N HIS A 86 2.44 6.48 9.41
CA HIS A 86 2.57 7.03 8.06
C HIS A 86 3.98 7.57 7.80
N GLU A 87 4.66 8.14 8.81
CA GLU A 87 6.05 8.61 8.67
C GLU A 87 7.00 7.45 8.38
N LYS A 88 6.90 6.35 9.14
CA LYS A 88 7.75 5.18 8.93
C LYS A 88 7.53 4.54 7.56
N ALA A 89 6.27 4.46 7.12
CA ALA A 89 5.94 3.96 5.78
C ALA A 89 6.51 4.86 4.66
N LYS A 90 6.56 6.18 4.86
CA LYS A 90 7.15 7.12 3.89
C LYS A 90 8.67 6.96 3.78
N GLU A 91 9.34 6.69 4.89
CA GLU A 91 10.79 6.39 4.88
C GLU A 91 11.05 5.12 4.07
N TRP A 92 10.32 4.06 4.38
CA TRP A 92 10.54 2.72 3.84
C TRP A 92 10.12 2.52 2.39
N ARG A 93 9.05 3.17 1.92
CA ARG A 93 8.56 2.96 0.54
C ARG A 93 9.57 3.35 -0.55
N TYR A 94 10.59 4.16 -0.23
CA TYR A 94 11.61 4.62 -1.17
C TYR A 94 13.03 4.23 -0.74
N GLU A 95 13.17 3.36 0.26
CA GLU A 95 14.48 2.80 0.60
C GLU A 95 14.98 1.92 -0.55
N GLN A 96 16.27 2.06 -0.85
CA GLN A 96 16.94 1.27 -1.90
C GLN A 96 17.33 -0.13 -1.42
N SER A 97 17.48 -0.32 -0.12
CA SER A 97 17.72 -1.61 0.52
C SER A 97 16.44 -2.43 0.63
N ASP A 98 16.58 -3.76 0.62
CA ASP A 98 15.53 -4.68 1.06
C ASP A 98 15.23 -4.42 2.55
N ILE A 99 13.95 -4.22 2.87
CA ILE A 99 13.45 -3.87 4.21
C ILE A 99 12.59 -4.97 4.84
N GLU A 100 12.47 -6.15 4.21
CA GLU A 100 11.51 -7.19 4.61
C GLU A 100 11.64 -7.58 6.09
N GLN A 101 12.88 -7.77 6.55
CA GLN A 101 13.17 -8.22 7.91
C GLN A 101 12.80 -7.15 8.94
N GLU A 102 13.20 -5.90 8.71
CA GLU A 102 12.91 -4.74 9.54
C GLU A 102 11.40 -4.49 9.59
N PHE A 103 10.75 -4.48 8.42
CA PHE A 103 9.32 -4.28 8.27
C PHE A 103 8.53 -5.31 9.07
N PHE A 104 8.77 -6.61 8.83
CA PHE A 104 8.03 -7.66 9.52
C PHE A 104 8.41 -7.83 10.98
N SER A 105 9.56 -7.31 11.44
CA SER A 105 9.88 -7.25 12.86
C SER A 105 9.15 -6.10 13.56
N HIS A 106 8.95 -4.98 12.86
CA HIS A 106 8.26 -3.80 13.38
C HIS A 106 6.75 -4.01 13.55
N ILE A 107 6.10 -4.69 12.60
CA ILE A 107 4.64 -4.87 12.59
C ILE A 107 4.14 -6.15 13.27
N LYS A 108 4.96 -6.81 14.09
CA LYS A 108 4.52 -7.95 14.93
C LYS A 108 3.57 -7.47 16.02
#